data_AF-A0A076FSZ9-F1
#
_entry.id   AF-A0A076FSZ9-F1
#
_cell.length_a   1.000
_cell.length_b   1.000
_cell.length_c   1.000
_cell.angle_alpha   90.00
_cell.angle_beta   90.00
_cell.angle_gamma   90.00
#
_symmetry.space_group_name_H-M   'P 1'
#
loop_
_entity.id
_entity.type
_entity.pdbx_description
1 polymer ?
#
loop_
_entity_poly.entity_id
_entity_poly.type
_entity_poly.pdbx_seq_one_letter_code
_entity_poly.pdbx_strand_id
1 'polypeptide(L)'
;AGIPQDKPALGVNRLCGSGFQSVVNSAQDILTGAAKISLAGGVENMSQAPFAVRNVRFGTALGQNYAFEDTLWAGLSDSYCSLPMGMTAEKLGAKFSITREEVDNFALRSQQRWKTAQDAGVYKAEITPVTLTVKRKEVKVEVDEHPRPQTTIEGLKKLPPVFKKEGLVTAGTASGISDGAGAIVLA
;
A
#
# COMPACT_ATOMS: atom_id res chain seq x y z
N ALA A 1 19.59 4.69 11.20
CA ALA A 1 19.46 3.31 11.70
C ALA A 1 20.64 2.85 12.57
N GLY A 2 21.77 3.57 12.64
CA GLY A 2 22.92 3.12 13.47
C GLY A 2 23.61 1.85 12.96
N ILE A 3 23.19 1.31 11.81
CA ILE A 3 23.85 0.20 11.13
C ILE A 3 25.21 0.70 10.60
N PRO A 4 26.31 -0.04 10.81
CA PRO A 4 27.63 0.33 10.30
C PRO A 4 27.65 0.53 8.78
N GLN A 5 28.43 1.51 8.32
CA GLN A 5 28.49 1.90 6.90
C GLN A 5 29.04 0.79 5.97
N ASP A 6 29.81 -0.14 6.52
CA ASP A 6 30.36 -1.29 5.80
C ASP A 6 29.32 -2.40 5.54
N LYS A 7 28.09 -2.28 6.06
CA LYS A 7 27.02 -3.26 5.80
C LYS A 7 26.32 -2.97 4.48
N PRO A 8 26.15 -3.98 3.60
CA PRO A 8 25.48 -3.78 2.32
C PRO A 8 23.99 -3.54 2.51
N ALA A 9 23.37 -2.86 1.55
CA ALA A 9 21.94 -2.66 1.48
C ALA A 9 21.46 -2.95 0.05
N LEU A 10 20.29 -3.60 -0.07
CA LEU A 10 19.67 -3.95 -1.34
C LEU A 10 18.23 -3.46 -1.36
N GLY A 11 17.88 -2.68 -2.38
CA GLY A 11 16.49 -2.35 -2.69
C GLY A 11 15.89 -3.43 -3.60
N VAL A 12 14.72 -3.95 -3.24
CA VAL A 12 13.98 -4.93 -4.03
C VAL A 12 12.63 -4.37 -4.43
N ASN A 13 12.20 -4.63 -5.65
CA ASN A 13 10.86 -4.27 -6.13
C ASN A 13 10.17 -5.52 -6.69
N ARG A 14 9.12 -5.95 -5.99
CA ARG A 14 8.15 -6.95 -6.40
C ARG A 14 6.72 -6.44 -6.16
N LEU A 15 6.49 -5.15 -6.46
CA LEU A 15 5.24 -4.42 -6.21
C LEU A 15 4.73 -4.66 -4.78
N CYS A 16 3.45 -4.99 -4.60
CA CYS A 16 2.83 -5.25 -3.29
C CYS A 16 3.53 -6.38 -2.50
N GLY A 17 4.29 -7.25 -3.18
CA GLY A 17 5.06 -8.33 -2.55
C GLY A 17 6.44 -7.94 -2.06
N SER A 18 6.89 -6.69 -2.24
CA SER A 18 8.29 -6.28 -1.98
C SER A 18 8.74 -6.50 -0.53
N GLY A 19 7.87 -6.18 0.43
CA GLY A 19 8.16 -6.38 1.86
C GLY A 19 8.35 -7.85 2.23
N PHE A 20 7.54 -8.76 1.65
CA PHE A 20 7.73 -10.21 1.84
C PHE A 20 8.93 -10.73 1.04
N GLN A 21 9.20 -10.14 -0.13
CA GLN A 21 10.33 -10.52 -0.96
C GLN A 21 11.66 -10.23 -0.26
N SER A 22 11.79 -9.12 0.46
CA SER A 22 13.02 -8.83 1.21
C SER A 22 13.27 -9.88 2.31
N VAL A 23 12.22 -10.38 2.98
CA VAL A 23 12.32 -11.50 3.93
C VAL A 23 12.84 -12.77 3.25
N VAL A 24 12.34 -13.08 2.05
CA VAL A 24 12.82 -14.22 1.25
C VAL A 24 14.31 -14.06 0.91
N ASN A 25 14.74 -12.87 0.48
CA ASN A 25 16.14 -12.61 0.18
C ASN A 25 17.03 -12.74 1.42
N SER A 26 16.62 -12.16 2.56
CA SER A 26 17.33 -12.29 3.83
C SER A 26 17.46 -13.74 4.29
N ALA A 27 16.42 -14.56 4.14
CA ALA A 27 16.48 -15.98 4.45
C ALA A 27 17.46 -16.72 3.52
N GLN A 28 17.49 -16.40 2.22
CA GLN A 28 18.44 -16.97 1.27
C GLN A 28 19.89 -16.60 1.63
N ASP A 29 20.15 -15.35 2.01
CA ASP A 29 21.48 -14.90 2.42
C ASP A 29 21.96 -15.63 3.67
N ILE A 30 21.06 -15.89 4.63
CA ILE A 30 21.39 -16.65 5.84
C ILE A 30 21.67 -18.12 5.50
N LEU A 31 20.80 -18.75 4.71
CA LEU A 31 20.94 -20.16 4.33
C LEU A 31 22.19 -20.43 3.48
N THR A 32 22.62 -19.46 2.68
CA THR A 32 23.82 -19.56 1.83
C THR A 32 25.10 -19.15 2.58
N GLY A 33 24.98 -18.65 3.80
CA GLY A 33 26.12 -18.18 4.61
C GLY A 33 26.63 -16.78 4.22
N ALA A 34 25.93 -16.07 3.32
CA ALA A 34 26.25 -14.70 2.96
C ALA A 34 25.94 -13.70 4.09
N ALA A 35 24.98 -14.02 4.95
CA ALA A 35 24.67 -13.27 6.16
C ALA A 35 24.50 -14.20 7.37
N LYS A 36 24.68 -13.64 8.57
CA LYS A 36 24.27 -14.28 9.83
C LYS A 36 23.08 -13.60 10.47
N ILE A 37 22.93 -12.30 10.23
CA ILE A 37 21.83 -11.46 10.71
C ILE A 37 21.50 -10.54 9.55
N SER A 38 20.21 -10.38 9.25
CA SER A 38 19.73 -9.55 8.15
C SER A 38 18.49 -8.77 8.58
N LEU A 39 18.43 -7.48 8.22
CA LEU A 39 17.26 -6.63 8.42
C LEU A 39 16.44 -6.64 7.13
N ALA A 40 15.30 -7.32 7.15
CA ALA A 40 14.33 -7.31 6.07
C ALA A 40 13.22 -6.30 6.35
N GLY A 41 12.55 -5.81 5.31
CA GLY A 41 11.41 -4.91 5.48
C GLY A 41 10.86 -4.38 4.17
N GLY A 42 9.88 -3.49 4.31
CA GLY A 42 9.30 -2.73 3.22
C GLY A 42 8.89 -1.36 3.72
N VAL A 43 8.98 -0.36 2.85
CA VAL A 43 8.53 1.01 3.12
C VAL A 43 7.88 1.54 1.85
N GLU A 44 6.80 2.29 2.03
CA GLU A 44 6.17 3.04 0.96
C GLU A 44 5.65 4.38 1.50
N ASN A 45 5.77 5.42 0.67
CA ASN A 45 5.14 6.71 0.92
C ASN A 45 4.43 7.14 -0.37
N MET A 46 3.21 6.65 -0.53
CA MET A 46 2.38 6.89 -1.70
C MET A 46 1.97 8.37 -1.78
N SER A 47 1.82 9.05 -0.64
CA SER A 47 1.53 10.49 -0.60
C SER A 47 2.63 11.36 -1.20
N GLN A 48 3.87 10.87 -1.28
CA GLN A 48 5.00 11.58 -1.87
C GLN A 48 5.28 11.19 -3.34
N ALA A 49 4.42 10.37 -3.95
CA ALA A 49 4.58 10.02 -5.36
C ALA A 49 4.57 11.29 -6.24
N PRO A 50 5.62 11.54 -7.05
CA PRO A 50 5.72 12.77 -7.81
C PRO A 50 4.81 12.75 -9.03
N PHE A 51 4.57 13.93 -9.59
CA PHE A 51 4.21 14.04 -11.00
C PHE A 51 5.48 13.98 -11.85
N ALA A 52 5.41 13.32 -13.01
CA ALA A 52 6.52 13.21 -13.96
C ALA A 52 6.15 13.85 -15.30
N VAL A 53 7.13 14.52 -15.92
CA VAL A 53 7.04 14.95 -17.31
C VAL A 53 8.09 14.18 -18.11
N ARG A 54 7.62 13.38 -19.07
CA ARG A 54 8.47 12.50 -19.89
C ARG A 54 8.90 13.20 -21.17
N ASN A 55 9.98 12.71 -21.80
CA ASN A 55 10.45 13.13 -23.13
C ASN A 55 10.94 14.59 -23.26
N VAL A 56 11.39 15.21 -22.16
CA VAL A 56 11.87 16.62 -22.18
C VAL A 56 13.38 16.77 -22.04
N ARG A 57 14.12 15.67 -21.81
CA ARG A 57 15.57 15.70 -21.49
C ARG A 57 16.43 16.26 -22.63
N PHE A 58 16.06 15.99 -23.89
CA PHE A 58 16.92 16.24 -25.06
C PHE A 58 16.39 17.33 -25.99
N GLY A 59 15.59 18.25 -25.45
CA GLY A 59 14.91 19.29 -26.22
C GLY A 59 13.55 18.83 -26.73
N THR A 60 12.72 19.82 -27.07
CA THR A 60 11.30 19.62 -27.38
C THR A 60 10.84 20.61 -28.45
N ALA A 61 9.75 20.29 -29.14
CA ALA A 61 9.18 21.18 -30.16
C ALA A 61 8.51 22.41 -29.52
N LEU A 62 8.66 23.57 -30.16
CA LEU A 62 7.92 24.78 -29.77
C LEU A 62 6.41 24.54 -29.88
N GLY A 63 5.66 24.89 -28.83
CA GLY A 63 4.21 24.69 -28.77
C GLY A 63 3.77 23.27 -28.37
N GLN A 64 4.70 22.37 -28.04
CA GLN A 64 4.37 21.04 -27.53
C GLN A 64 3.65 21.14 -26.17
N ASN A 65 2.54 20.41 -26.04
CA ASN A 65 1.89 20.19 -24.75
C ASN A 65 2.59 19.07 -23.99
N TYR A 66 2.89 19.30 -22.71
CA TYR A 66 3.46 18.30 -21.81
C TYR A 66 2.41 17.79 -20.84
N ALA A 67 2.24 16.48 -20.80
CA ALA A 67 1.43 15.84 -19.78
C ALA A 67 2.20 15.77 -18.46
N PHE A 68 1.59 16.28 -17.39
CA PHE A 68 2.01 15.96 -16.02
C PHE A 68 1.40 14.62 -15.65
N GLU A 69 2.21 13.58 -15.70
CA GLU A 69 1.79 12.21 -15.39
C GLU A 69 1.81 11.99 -13.89
N ASP A 70 0.67 11.59 -13.33
CA ASP A 70 0.59 11.08 -11.95
C ASP A 70 1.24 9.69 -11.89
N THR A 71 2.42 9.61 -11.26
CA THR A 71 3.17 8.35 -11.18
C THR A 71 2.52 7.31 -10.27
N LEU A 72 1.73 7.74 -9.28
CA LEU A 72 0.98 6.83 -8.42
C LEU A 72 -0.12 6.16 -9.23
N TRP A 73 -0.90 6.93 -9.98
CA TRP A 73 -1.95 6.38 -10.83
C TRP A 73 -1.39 5.44 -11.91
N ALA A 74 -0.25 5.82 -12.52
CA ALA A 74 0.45 4.98 -13.47
C ALA A 74 0.94 3.66 -12.83
N GLY A 75 1.44 3.69 -11.60
CA GLY A 75 1.88 2.51 -10.85
C GLY A 75 0.76 1.54 -10.45
N LEU A 76 -0.49 2.02 -10.39
CA LEU A 76 -1.67 1.21 -10.07
C LEU A 76 -2.38 0.64 -11.32
N SER A 77 -1.72 0.70 -12.47
CA SER A 77 -2.20 0.14 -13.73
C SER A 77 -1.20 -0.89 -14.26
N ASP A 78 -1.70 -2.06 -14.65
CA ASP A 78 -0.90 -3.08 -15.32
C ASP A 78 -0.66 -2.63 -16.77
N SER A 79 0.61 -2.38 -17.10
CA SER A 79 1.03 -1.92 -18.43
C SER A 79 0.92 -3.00 -19.52
N TYR A 80 0.93 -4.28 -19.16
CA TYR A 80 0.87 -5.38 -20.14
C TYR A 80 -0.55 -5.60 -20.66
N CYS A 81 -1.55 -5.49 -19.78
CA CYS A 81 -2.95 -5.65 -20.17
C CYS A 81 -3.75 -4.34 -20.17
N SER A 82 -3.11 -3.22 -19.83
CA SER A 82 -3.73 -1.89 -19.73
C SER A 82 -4.96 -1.86 -18.82
N LEU A 83 -4.86 -2.54 -17.66
CA LEU A 83 -5.94 -2.61 -16.68
C LEU A 83 -5.54 -1.96 -15.35
N PRO A 84 -6.35 -1.04 -14.81
CA PRO A 84 -6.25 -0.63 -13.42
C PRO A 84 -6.39 -1.83 -12.48
N MET A 85 -5.70 -1.82 -11.34
CA MET A 85 -5.78 -2.93 -10.37
C MET A 85 -7.22 -3.19 -9.89
N GLY A 86 -8.05 -2.16 -9.78
CA GLY A 86 -9.47 -2.34 -9.46
C GLY A 86 -10.24 -3.17 -10.50
N MET A 87 -9.88 -3.07 -11.79
CA MET A 87 -10.51 -3.87 -12.85
C MET A 87 -10.09 -5.35 -12.82
N THR A 88 -8.91 -5.67 -12.29
CA THR A 88 -8.50 -7.07 -12.12
C THR A 88 -9.33 -7.74 -11.01
N ALA A 89 -9.65 -7.00 -9.94
CA ALA A 89 -10.58 -7.44 -8.90
C ALA A 89 -12.00 -7.67 -9.45
N GLU A 90 -12.52 -6.77 -10.31
CA GLU A 90 -13.80 -6.97 -11.00
C GLU A 90 -13.82 -8.25 -11.84
N LYS A 91 -12.72 -8.56 -12.55
CA LYS A 91 -12.59 -9.80 -13.33
C LYS A 91 -12.62 -11.05 -12.45
N LEU A 92 -11.93 -11.02 -11.30
CA LEU A 92 -11.96 -12.12 -10.34
C LEU A 92 -13.36 -12.28 -9.75
N GLY A 93 -14.03 -11.18 -9.41
CA GLY A 93 -15.39 -11.19 -8.93
C GLY A 93 -16.36 -11.86 -9.90
N ALA A 94 -16.29 -11.51 -11.18
CA ALA A 94 -17.09 -12.16 -12.22
C ALA A 94 -16.74 -13.65 -12.38
N LYS A 95 -15.44 -13.99 -12.39
CA LYS A 95 -14.96 -15.38 -12.55
C LYS A 95 -15.44 -16.30 -11.43
N PHE A 96 -15.46 -15.80 -10.20
CA PHE A 96 -15.83 -16.58 -9.02
C PHE A 96 -17.26 -16.32 -8.55
N SER A 97 -18.07 -15.61 -9.33
CA SER A 97 -19.46 -15.27 -8.99
C SER A 97 -19.60 -14.56 -7.63
N ILE A 98 -18.63 -13.74 -7.27
CA ILE A 98 -18.64 -12.96 -6.03
C ILE A 98 -19.68 -11.85 -6.16
N THR A 99 -20.55 -11.76 -5.16
CA THR A 99 -21.62 -10.78 -5.10
C THR A 99 -21.18 -9.50 -4.39
N ARG A 100 -21.86 -8.39 -4.69
CA ARG A 100 -21.63 -7.11 -4.01
C ARG A 100 -21.87 -7.22 -2.50
N GLU A 101 -22.85 -8.00 -2.09
CA GLU A 101 -23.17 -8.23 -0.68
C GLU A 101 -22.04 -8.95 0.05
N GLU A 102 -21.42 -9.97 -0.55
CA GLU A 102 -20.27 -10.66 0.05
C GLU A 102 -19.07 -9.72 0.23
N VAL A 103 -18.82 -8.87 -0.76
CA VAL A 103 -17.72 -7.88 -0.73
C VAL A 103 -17.96 -6.83 0.36
N ASP A 104 -19.18 -6.28 0.44
CA ASP A 104 -19.54 -5.30 1.48
C ASP A 104 -19.46 -5.93 2.89
N ASN A 105 -19.96 -7.16 3.07
CA ASN A 105 -19.88 -7.88 4.34
C ASN A 105 -18.44 -8.20 4.74
N PHE A 106 -17.57 -8.54 3.78
CA PHE A 106 -16.15 -8.73 4.04
C PHE A 106 -15.49 -7.43 4.53
N ALA A 107 -15.77 -6.30 3.86
CA ALA A 107 -15.23 -5.00 4.24
C ALA A 107 -15.70 -4.56 5.63
N LEU A 108 -17.00 -4.73 5.94
CA LEU A 108 -17.54 -4.46 7.27
C LEU A 108 -16.84 -5.28 8.35
N ARG A 109 -16.68 -6.58 8.11
CA ARG A 109 -15.97 -7.47 9.04
C ARG A 109 -14.51 -7.05 9.24
N SER A 110 -13.84 -6.57 8.20
CA SER A 110 -12.48 -6.04 8.31
C SER A 110 -12.42 -4.83 9.25
N GLN A 111 -13.34 -3.87 9.10
CA GLN A 111 -13.42 -2.68 9.96
C GLN A 111 -13.71 -3.04 11.42
N GLN A 112 -14.64 -3.97 11.65
CA GLN A 112 -14.98 -4.47 13.00
C GLN A 112 -13.78 -5.17 13.66
N ARG A 113 -13.09 -6.05 12.92
CA ARG A 113 -11.90 -6.75 13.43
C ARG A 113 -10.78 -5.79 13.79
N TRP A 114 -10.51 -4.79 12.94
CA TRP A 114 -9.52 -3.77 13.28
C TRP A 114 -9.90 -3.05 14.57
N LYS A 115 -11.16 -2.61 14.71
CA LYS A 115 -11.63 -1.91 15.92
C LYS A 115 -11.47 -2.77 17.17
N THR A 116 -11.86 -4.04 17.12
CA THR A 116 -11.69 -4.97 18.24
C THR A 116 -10.22 -5.14 18.62
N ALA A 117 -9.33 -5.31 17.64
CA ALA A 117 -7.89 -5.46 17.88
C ALA A 117 -7.25 -4.18 18.44
N GLN A 118 -7.66 -3.01 17.93
CA GLN A 118 -7.22 -1.71 18.40
C GLN A 118 -7.64 -1.49 19.87
N ASP A 119 -8.89 -1.78 20.22
CA ASP A 119 -9.40 -1.64 21.58
C ASP A 119 -8.73 -2.61 22.57
N ALA A 120 -8.45 -3.83 22.10
CA ALA A 120 -7.69 -4.82 22.85
C ALA A 120 -6.18 -4.48 22.94
N GLY A 121 -5.71 -3.46 22.22
CA GLY A 121 -4.31 -3.03 22.22
C GLY A 121 -3.35 -4.00 21.52
N VAL A 122 -3.85 -4.84 20.61
CA VAL A 122 -3.05 -5.86 19.90
C VAL A 122 -1.87 -5.22 19.15
N TYR A 123 -2.09 -4.08 18.50
CA TYR A 123 -1.07 -3.44 17.67
C TYR A 123 0.02 -2.69 18.46
N LYS A 124 -0.13 -2.55 19.79
CA LYS A 124 0.87 -1.85 20.62
C LYS A 124 2.23 -2.54 20.61
N ALA A 125 2.26 -3.85 20.35
CA ALA A 125 3.49 -4.62 20.30
C ALA A 125 4.25 -4.47 18.96
N GLU A 126 3.56 -4.10 17.88
CA GLU A 126 4.13 -4.03 16.52
C GLU A 126 4.28 -2.60 15.99
N ILE A 127 3.49 -1.64 16.47
CA ILE A 127 3.59 -0.23 16.06
C ILE A 127 4.73 0.45 16.81
N THR A 128 5.72 0.95 16.06
CA THR A 128 6.68 1.94 16.55
C THR A 128 6.16 3.34 16.28
N PRO A 129 5.90 4.18 17.30
CA PRO A 129 5.39 5.51 17.08
C PRO A 129 6.33 6.41 16.29
N VAL A 130 5.76 7.23 15.41
CA VAL A 130 6.50 8.24 14.63
C VAL A 130 6.12 9.63 15.14
N THR A 131 7.09 10.40 15.61
CA THR A 131 6.87 11.80 16.01
C THR A 131 7.10 12.74 14.83
N LEU A 132 6.09 13.52 14.50
CA LEU A 132 6.11 14.52 13.43
C LEU A 132 6.02 15.92 14.03
N THR A 133 6.69 16.90 13.41
CA THR A 133 6.50 18.31 13.76
C THR A 133 5.51 18.95 12.79
N VAL A 134 4.29 19.23 13.26
CA VAL A 134 3.24 19.90 12.48
C VAL A 134 2.99 21.28 13.04
N LYS A 135 3.23 22.34 12.25
CA LYS A 135 3.05 23.75 12.68
C LYS A 135 3.74 24.06 14.03
N ARG A 136 5.00 23.61 14.19
CA ARG A 136 5.80 23.73 15.43
C ARG A 136 5.24 22.99 16.66
N LYS A 137 4.29 22.07 16.48
CA LYS A 137 3.82 21.17 17.53
C LYS A 137 4.25 19.74 17.20
N GLU A 138 4.67 19.00 18.21
CA GLU A 138 4.92 17.58 18.07
C GLU A 138 3.58 16.82 18.04
N VAL A 139 3.43 15.96 17.04
CA VAL A 139 2.30 15.07 16.84
C VAL A 139 2.85 13.65 16.78
N LYS A 140 2.37 12.79 17.66
CA LYS A 140 2.74 11.38 17.69
C LYS A 140 1.74 10.57 16.87
N VAL A 141 2.24 9.86 15.87
CA VAL A 141 1.46 8.91 15.07
C VAL A 141 1.73 7.51 15.62
N GLU A 142 0.73 6.92 16.27
CA GLU A 142 0.83 5.62 16.95
C GLU A 142 -0.43 4.74 16.78
N VAL A 143 -1.37 5.18 15.94
CA VAL A 143 -2.61 4.46 15.61
C VAL A 143 -2.82 4.57 14.10
N ASP A 144 -3.22 3.48 13.46
CA ASP A 144 -3.58 3.50 12.05
C ASP A 144 -4.71 4.50 11.79
N GLU A 145 -4.51 5.41 10.83
CA GLU A 145 -5.48 6.48 10.55
C GLU A 145 -6.58 6.09 9.54
N HIS A 146 -6.30 5.10 8.69
CA HIS A 146 -7.19 4.73 7.59
C HIS A 146 -8.50 4.02 8.02
N PRO A 147 -8.50 3.17 9.06
CA PRO A 147 -9.70 2.45 9.47
C PRO A 147 -10.87 3.36 9.87
N ARG A 148 -12.09 2.88 9.58
CA ARG A 148 -13.35 3.59 9.79
C ARG A 148 -14.25 2.76 10.71
N PRO A 149 -14.03 2.80 12.03
CA PRO A 149 -14.70 1.90 12.99
C PRO A 149 -16.22 2.05 13.04
N GLN A 150 -16.75 3.19 12.58
CA GLN A 150 -18.18 3.51 12.48
C GLN A 150 -18.84 2.99 11.20
N THR A 151 -18.14 2.18 10.39
CA THR A 151 -18.68 1.63 9.14
C THR A 151 -19.93 0.80 9.40
N THR A 152 -20.98 1.04 8.60
CA THR A 152 -22.22 0.24 8.61
C THR A 152 -22.47 -0.38 7.24
N ILE A 153 -23.23 -1.47 7.20
CA ILE A 153 -23.58 -2.14 5.94
C ILE A 153 -24.43 -1.22 5.03
N GLU A 154 -25.32 -0.42 5.62
CA GLU A 154 -26.12 0.57 4.90
C GLU A 154 -25.25 1.67 4.28
N GLY A 155 -24.17 2.05 4.98
CA GLY A 155 -23.18 2.99 4.46
C GLY A 155 -22.43 2.43 3.26
N LEU A 156 -21.96 1.17 3.35
CA LEU A 156 -21.24 0.50 2.26
C LEU A 156 -22.12 0.30 1.01
N LYS A 157 -23.38 -0.10 1.19
CA LYS A 157 -24.33 -0.30 0.07
C LYS A 157 -24.61 0.96 -0.73
N LYS A 158 -24.48 2.15 -0.12
CA LYS A 158 -24.68 3.44 -0.79
C LYS A 158 -23.49 3.88 -1.64
N LEU A 159 -22.32 3.25 -1.50
CA LEU A 159 -21.13 3.66 -2.22
C LEU A 159 -21.20 3.24 -3.69
N PRO A 160 -20.92 4.16 -4.64
CA PRO A 160 -20.91 3.84 -6.06
C PRO A 160 -19.68 2.97 -6.40
N PRO A 161 -19.80 2.06 -7.38
CA PRO A 161 -18.65 1.41 -7.99
C PRO A 161 -17.69 2.42 -8.62
N VAL A 162 -16.38 2.19 -8.49
CA VAL A 162 -15.35 3.13 -8.95
C VAL A 162 -14.82 2.79 -10.35
N PHE A 163 -14.61 1.50 -10.63
CA PHE A 163 -13.87 1.07 -11.83
C PHE A 163 -14.77 0.61 -12.98
N LYS A 164 -15.97 0.11 -12.67
CA LYS A 164 -16.91 -0.45 -13.64
C LYS A 164 -18.35 -0.10 -13.25
N LYS A 165 -19.19 0.27 -14.22
CA LYS A 165 -20.63 0.41 -13.98
C LYS A 165 -21.20 -0.92 -13.47
N GLU A 166 -21.99 -0.85 -12.40
CA GLU A 166 -22.55 -2.05 -11.71
C GLU A 166 -21.44 -3.02 -11.24
N GLY A 167 -20.26 -2.48 -10.92
CA GLY A 167 -19.13 -3.22 -10.38
C GLY A 167 -19.23 -3.52 -8.87
N LEU A 168 -18.32 -4.37 -8.42
CA LEU A 168 -18.16 -4.78 -7.02
C LEU A 168 -17.29 -3.81 -6.22
N VAL A 169 -16.30 -3.18 -6.88
CA VAL A 169 -15.24 -2.43 -6.21
C VAL A 169 -15.67 -1.00 -5.95
N THR A 170 -15.70 -0.62 -4.67
CA THR A 170 -16.03 0.73 -4.20
C THR A 170 -14.91 1.28 -3.32
N ALA A 171 -14.97 2.57 -2.99
CA ALA A 171 -14.04 3.18 -2.03
C ALA A 171 -14.16 2.60 -0.60
N GLY A 172 -15.24 1.89 -0.27
CA GLY A 172 -15.41 1.25 1.04
C GLY A 172 -14.98 -0.22 1.07
N THR A 173 -14.72 -0.81 -0.09
CA THR A 173 -14.43 -2.24 -0.24
C THR A 173 -13.06 -2.53 -0.85
N ALA A 174 -12.39 -1.52 -1.41
CA ALA A 174 -10.98 -1.55 -1.76
C ALA A 174 -10.10 -1.04 -0.61
N SER A 175 -8.83 -1.44 -0.58
CA SER A 175 -7.82 -0.82 0.28
C SER A 175 -7.54 0.61 -0.16
N GLY A 176 -7.18 1.48 0.78
CA GLY A 176 -6.77 2.84 0.49
C GLY A 176 -5.36 2.97 -0.08
N ILE A 177 -5.05 4.19 -0.50
CA ILE A 177 -3.69 4.70 -0.64
C ILE A 177 -3.20 5.01 0.77
N SER A 178 -1.99 4.57 1.13
CA SER A 178 -1.50 4.67 2.50
C SER A 178 0.02 4.73 2.55
N ASP A 179 0.56 5.28 3.63
CA ASP A 179 1.99 5.40 3.88
C ASP A 179 2.37 4.53 5.07
N GLY A 180 3.51 3.87 5.01
CA GLY A 180 3.95 3.00 6.10
C GLY A 180 5.28 2.30 5.85
N ALA A 181 5.84 1.76 6.93
CA ALA A 181 7.02 0.91 6.88
C ALA A 181 6.90 -0.24 7.90
N GLY A 182 7.46 -1.38 7.55
CA GLY A 182 7.59 -2.54 8.44
C GLY A 182 8.96 -3.18 8.28
N ALA A 183 9.52 -3.69 9.37
CA ALA A 183 10.83 -4.33 9.36
C ALA A 183 10.88 -5.53 10.31
N ILE A 184 11.68 -6.53 9.95
CA ILE A 184 11.87 -7.77 10.70
C ILE A 184 13.37 -8.09 10.68
N VAL A 185 13.93 -8.45 11.83
CA VAL A 185 15.30 -8.97 11.93
C VAL A 185 15.26 -10.50 11.81
N LEU A 186 16.05 -11.04 10.90
CA LEU A 186 16.30 -12.47 10.74
C LEU A 186 17.72 -12.78 11.22
N ALA A 187 17.92 -13.91 11.89
CA ALA A 187 19.20 -14.37 12.42
C ALA A 187 19.25 -15.90 12.52
#